data_AF-A0A382NVE4-F1
#
_entry.id   AF-A0A382NVE4-F1
#
_cell.length_a   1.000
_cell.length_b   1.000
_cell.length_c   1.000
_cell.angle_alpha   90.00
_cell.angle_beta   90.00
_cell.angle_gamma   90.00
#
_symmetry.space_group_name_H-M   'P 1'
#
loop_
_entity.id
_entity.type
_entity.pdbx_description
1 polymer ?
#
loop_
_entity_poly.entity_id
_entity_poly.type
_entity_poly.pdbx_seq_one_letter_code
_entity_poly.pdbx_strand_id
1 'polypeptide(L)'
;MSKIDYTSIRVTKEVRKSLQKYVEECYSDLSINSMLKVHMGNLNDGHVCFPKFGMYECPESRKQKIRLSINKKSIKKSRNNLSLTGSLPSDPYTRTESDTMGEMEVPKSALWGASTQRAVLNFPISGIQMSRSFIRALGYIKAGSAVANAELGIITKEMSEVIVSASLSVADGDYDEHFPVDVFQTGSGTSTNMNANEVIATISTKNFDSKIHPNDHVNQ
;
A
#
# COMPACT_ATOMS: atom_id res chain seq x y z
N MET A 1 -29.41 25.20 -26.34
CA MET A 1 -28.02 25.17 -25.84
C MET A 1 -28.07 25.32 -24.33
N SER A 2 -27.94 24.22 -23.59
CA SER A 2 -27.85 24.27 -22.12
C SER A 2 -26.52 24.91 -21.72
N LYS A 3 -26.57 25.99 -20.94
CA LYS A 3 -25.38 26.55 -20.29
C LYS A 3 -24.87 25.51 -19.29
N ILE A 4 -23.65 25.03 -19.50
CA ILE A 4 -22.95 24.20 -18.53
C ILE A 4 -22.58 25.14 -17.37
N ASP A 5 -23.28 25.00 -16.25
CA ASP A 5 -22.91 25.65 -15.00
C ASP A 5 -21.66 24.97 -14.46
N TYR A 6 -20.56 25.70 -14.36
CA TYR A 6 -19.33 25.21 -13.74
C TYR A 6 -19.04 25.99 -12.46
N THR A 7 -18.78 25.25 -11.39
CA THR A 7 -18.33 25.81 -10.13
C THR A 7 -16.83 26.08 -10.22
N SER A 8 -16.42 27.34 -10.32
CA SER A 8 -14.99 27.70 -10.30
C SER A 8 -14.48 27.81 -8.86
N ILE A 9 -13.49 27.02 -8.49
CA ILE A 9 -12.79 27.15 -7.21
C ILE A 9 -11.60 28.10 -7.41
N ARG A 10 -11.49 29.12 -6.54
CA ARG A 10 -10.38 30.08 -6.58
C ARG A 10 -9.14 29.45 -5.93
N VAL A 11 -8.13 29.13 -6.73
CA VAL A 11 -6.85 28.59 -6.26
C VAL A 11 -5.88 29.74 -5.97
N THR A 12 -5.18 29.72 -4.83
CA THR A 12 -4.20 30.76 -4.49
C THR A 12 -2.98 30.71 -5.41
N LYS A 13 -2.28 31.84 -5.60
CA LYS A 13 -1.07 31.91 -6.44
C LYS A 13 0.04 30.96 -5.96
N GLU A 14 0.11 30.70 -4.66
CA GLU A 14 1.07 29.76 -4.06
C GLU A 14 0.82 28.33 -4.51
N VAL A 15 -0.43 27.86 -4.42
CA VAL A 15 -0.80 26.52 -4.88
C VAL A 15 -0.51 26.35 -6.37
N ARG A 16 -0.76 27.39 -7.18
CA ARG A 16 -0.41 27.36 -8.61
C ARG A 16 1.10 27.18 -8.84
N LYS A 17 1.94 27.95 -8.13
CA LYS A 17 3.40 27.86 -8.26
C LYS A 17 3.92 26.50 -7.81
N SER A 18 3.41 25.97 -6.70
CA SER A 18 3.87 24.68 -6.19
C SER A 18 3.46 23.50 -7.07
N LEU A 19 2.27 23.56 -7.68
CA LEU A 19 1.85 22.60 -8.70
C LEU A 19 2.74 22.67 -9.94
N GLN A 20 3.08 23.88 -10.38
CA GLN A 20 3.97 24.06 -11.53
C GLN A 20 5.35 23.46 -11.27
N LYS A 21 5.93 23.72 -10.08
CA LYS A 21 7.19 23.10 -9.65
C LYS A 21 7.12 21.57 -9.64
N TYR A 22 6.06 21.00 -9.10
CA TYR A 22 5.85 19.54 -9.11
C TYR A 22 5.75 18.96 -10.52
N VAL A 23 5.05 19.65 -11.43
CA VAL A 23 4.94 19.24 -12.84
C VAL A 23 6.30 19.28 -13.52
N GLU A 24 7.07 20.34 -13.29
CA GLU A 24 8.44 20.48 -13.79
C GLU A 24 9.34 19.36 -13.23
N GLU A 25 9.29 19.05 -11.94
CA GLU A 25 10.15 18.01 -11.35
C GLU A 25 9.78 16.57 -11.76
N CYS A 26 8.50 16.24 -11.78
CA CYS A 26 8.04 14.87 -12.07
C CYS A 26 7.89 14.58 -13.57
N TYR A 27 7.63 15.59 -14.40
CA TYR A 27 7.17 15.39 -15.78
C TYR A 27 7.92 16.19 -16.85
N SER A 28 8.85 17.10 -16.51
CA SER A 28 9.59 17.90 -17.53
C SER A 28 10.32 17.06 -18.57
N ASP A 29 10.83 15.90 -18.16
CA ASP A 29 11.55 14.96 -19.03
C ASP A 29 10.62 14.08 -19.90
N LEU A 30 9.30 14.26 -19.82
CA LEU A 30 8.32 13.40 -20.48
C LEU A 30 7.66 14.07 -21.68
N SER A 31 7.51 13.31 -22.77
CA SER A 31 6.67 13.75 -23.90
C SER A 31 5.20 13.88 -23.49
N ILE A 32 4.46 14.79 -24.14
CA ILE A 32 3.01 14.98 -23.91
C ILE A 32 2.25 13.65 -23.98
N ASN A 33 2.59 12.79 -24.93
CA ASN A 33 1.97 11.47 -25.09
C ASN A 33 2.28 10.53 -23.93
N SER A 34 3.49 10.60 -23.37
CA SER A 34 3.89 9.81 -22.19
C SER A 34 3.16 10.30 -20.94
N MET A 35 3.04 11.63 -20.77
CA MET A 35 2.29 12.24 -19.68
C MET A 35 0.80 11.86 -19.74
N LEU A 36 0.19 11.96 -20.92
CA LEU A 36 -1.20 11.56 -21.13
C LEU A 36 -1.42 10.07 -20.82
N LYS A 37 -0.49 9.19 -21.21
CA LYS A 37 -0.56 7.75 -20.89
C LYS A 37 -0.53 7.48 -19.38
N VAL A 38 0.30 8.20 -18.63
CA VAL A 38 0.35 8.10 -17.16
C VAL A 38 -0.99 8.53 -16.56
N HIS A 39 -1.56 9.65 -17.02
CA HIS A 39 -2.85 10.13 -16.53
C HIS A 39 -4.02 9.22 -16.90
N MET A 40 -4.05 8.69 -18.13
CA MET A 40 -5.07 7.72 -18.56
C MET A 40 -4.97 6.39 -17.81
N GLY A 41 -3.74 5.97 -17.45
CA GLY A 41 -3.53 4.83 -16.56
C GLY A 41 -4.21 5.05 -15.21
N ASN A 42 -3.94 6.18 -14.57
CA ASN A 42 -4.56 6.53 -13.28
C ASN A 42 -6.09 6.64 -13.37
N LEU A 43 -6.63 7.19 -14.47
CA LEU A 43 -8.07 7.33 -14.70
C LEU A 43 -8.79 5.99 -14.86
N ASN A 44 -8.15 5.00 -15.49
CA ASN A 44 -8.73 3.66 -15.65
C ASN A 44 -8.86 2.91 -14.32
N ASP A 45 -8.06 3.29 -13.31
CA ASP A 45 -8.18 2.78 -11.93
C ASP A 45 -9.30 3.51 -11.15
N GLY A 46 -10.14 4.30 -11.82
CA GLY A 46 -11.32 4.96 -11.22
C GLY A 46 -11.01 6.22 -10.41
N HIS A 47 -9.79 6.76 -10.49
CA HIS A 47 -9.36 7.88 -9.65
C HIS A 47 -8.63 8.99 -10.42
N VAL A 48 -8.90 10.25 -10.07
CA VAL A 48 -8.02 11.38 -10.41
C VAL A 48 -7.05 11.59 -9.27
N CYS A 49 -5.85 11.01 -9.39
CA CYS A 49 -4.81 11.07 -8.37
C CYS A 49 -4.11 12.43 -8.36
N PHE A 50 -4.51 13.33 -7.45
CA PHE A 50 -3.69 14.47 -7.07
C PHE A 50 -2.72 14.08 -5.93
N PRO A 51 -1.52 14.66 -5.85
CA PRO A 51 -0.67 14.51 -4.66
C PRO A 51 -1.45 14.98 -3.42
N LYS A 52 -1.57 14.13 -2.40
CA LYS A 52 -2.32 14.43 -1.17
C LYS A 52 -1.34 14.89 -0.07
N PHE A 53 -1.49 16.15 0.34
CA PHE A 53 -0.94 16.88 1.50
C PHE A 53 0.59 17.00 1.68
N GLY A 54 1.06 18.24 1.78
CA GLY A 54 2.22 18.61 2.59
C GLY A 54 3.45 19.13 1.85
N MET A 55 3.92 18.41 0.84
CA MET A 55 5.09 18.83 0.05
C MET A 55 4.87 18.54 -1.43
N TYR A 56 5.02 19.59 -2.25
CA TYR A 56 4.98 19.53 -3.71
C TYR A 56 6.35 19.07 -4.24
N GLU A 57 6.81 17.94 -3.73
CA GLU A 57 8.11 17.37 -4.09
C GLU A 57 7.89 16.02 -4.76
N CYS A 58 8.73 15.71 -5.74
CA CYS A 58 8.71 14.44 -6.45
C CYS A 58 9.78 13.50 -5.85
N PRO A 59 9.44 12.52 -4.99
CA PRO A 59 10.44 11.59 -4.46
C PRO A 59 11.09 10.78 -5.59
N GLU A 60 12.38 10.47 -5.48
CA GLU A 60 13.10 9.69 -6.50
C GLU A 60 12.48 8.30 -6.75
N SER A 61 11.94 7.65 -5.70
CA SER A 61 11.21 6.38 -5.84
C SER A 61 10.01 6.51 -6.80
N ARG A 62 9.28 7.63 -6.72
CA ARG A 62 8.14 7.92 -7.60
C ARG A 62 8.59 8.23 -9.02
N LYS A 63 9.66 9.01 -9.19
CA LYS A 63 10.25 9.32 -10.49
C LYS A 63 10.67 8.04 -11.23
N GLN A 64 11.27 7.11 -10.52
CA GLN A 64 11.65 5.79 -11.04
C GLN A 64 10.42 4.93 -11.40
N LYS A 65 9.39 4.87 -10.55
CA LYS A 65 8.13 4.17 -10.84
C LYS A 65 7.42 4.71 -12.10
N ILE A 66 7.40 6.03 -12.29
CA ILE A 66 6.85 6.67 -13.50
C ILE A 66 7.65 6.23 -14.74
N ARG A 67 8.98 6.18 -14.66
CA ARG A 67 9.83 5.71 -15.77
C ARG A 67 9.62 4.22 -16.08
N LEU A 68 9.46 3.39 -15.06
CA LEU A 68 9.20 1.97 -15.22
C LEU A 68 7.82 1.68 -15.84
N SER A 69 6.79 2.46 -15.49
CA SER A 69 5.44 2.28 -16.04
C SER A 69 5.36 2.61 -17.54
N ILE A 70 6.19 3.54 -18.02
CA ILE A 70 6.33 3.87 -19.45
C ILE A 70 6.95 2.69 -20.22
N ASN A 71 7.99 2.06 -19.67
CA ASN A 71 8.70 0.97 -20.34
C ASN A 71 7.97 -0.38 -20.27
N LYS A 72 7.14 -0.64 -19.23
CA LYS A 72 6.49 -1.94 -19.03
C LYS A 72 5.37 -2.28 -20.03
N LYS A 73 4.75 -1.28 -20.71
CA LYS A 73 3.52 -1.50 -21.51
C LYS A 73 3.72 -1.60 -23.03
N SER A 74 4.94 -1.56 -23.56
CA SER A 74 5.19 -1.95 -24.97
C SER A 74 5.12 -3.48 -25.18
N ILE A 75 5.09 -4.28 -24.10
CA ILE A 75 5.05 -5.75 -24.14
C ILE A 75 3.96 -6.27 -23.20
N LYS A 76 2.70 -6.28 -23.64
CA LYS A 76 1.75 -7.38 -23.37
C LYS A 76 0.41 -7.15 -24.08
N LYS A 77 0.20 -7.95 -25.12
CA LYS A 77 -1.10 -8.22 -25.73
C LYS A 77 -2.03 -8.81 -24.65
N SER A 78 -3.25 -8.30 -24.63
CA SER A 78 -4.37 -8.75 -23.80
C SER A 78 -4.47 -10.27 -23.68
N ARG A 79 -4.54 -10.76 -22.44
CA ARG A 79 -5.21 -12.01 -22.09
C ARG A 79 -6.12 -11.70 -20.92
N ASN A 80 -7.40 -11.53 -21.22
CA ASN A 80 -8.49 -11.61 -20.26
C ASN A 80 -8.39 -12.95 -19.53
N ASN A 81 -8.33 -12.90 -18.21
CA ASN A 81 -8.83 -13.97 -17.36
C ASN A 81 -9.55 -13.32 -16.18
N LEU A 82 -10.87 -13.31 -16.30
CA LEU A 82 -11.80 -13.07 -15.22
C LEU A 82 -11.77 -14.33 -14.34
N SER A 83 -10.93 -14.36 -13.31
CA SER A 83 -10.99 -15.39 -12.27
C SER A 83 -11.83 -14.87 -11.11
N LEU A 84 -13.06 -15.35 -11.03
CA LEU A 84 -13.93 -15.27 -9.86
C LEU A 84 -13.33 -16.10 -8.71
N THR A 85 -13.66 -15.69 -7.48
CA THR A 85 -13.33 -16.27 -6.16
C THR A 85 -12.00 -15.82 -5.57
N GLY A 86 -12.05 -15.36 -4.31
CA GLY A 86 -10.90 -15.01 -3.46
C GLY A 86 -10.04 -16.23 -3.15
N SER A 87 -9.43 -16.80 -4.18
CA SER A 87 -8.50 -17.91 -4.08
C SER A 87 -7.25 -17.45 -3.37
N LEU A 88 -6.91 -18.16 -2.29
CA LEU A 88 -5.57 -18.18 -1.73
C LEU A 88 -4.52 -18.34 -2.84
N PRO A 89 -3.29 -17.85 -2.66
CA PRO A 89 -2.18 -18.29 -3.49
C PRO A 89 -2.13 -19.82 -3.47
N SER A 90 -2.11 -20.44 -4.65
CA SER A 90 -1.97 -21.88 -4.82
C SER A 90 -0.52 -22.31 -4.52
N ASP A 91 -0.05 -22.04 -3.31
CA ASP A 91 1.26 -22.48 -2.83
C ASP A 91 1.11 -23.91 -2.25
N PRO A 92 1.74 -24.93 -2.85
CA PRO A 92 1.69 -26.30 -2.32
C PRO A 92 2.45 -26.43 -0.99
N TYR A 93 3.15 -25.39 -0.54
CA TYR A 93 3.89 -25.37 0.71
C TYR A 93 3.26 -24.40 1.71
N THR A 94 3.04 -24.88 2.92
CA THR A 94 2.59 -24.08 4.06
C THR A 94 3.67 -24.01 5.15
N ARG A 95 3.56 -23.01 6.02
CA ARG A 95 4.29 -22.90 7.28
C ARG A 95 3.27 -22.77 8.40
N THR A 96 3.60 -23.35 9.55
CA THR A 96 2.77 -23.24 10.75
C THR A 96 3.10 -21.95 11.49
N GLU A 97 2.09 -21.13 11.73
CA GLU A 97 2.15 -19.97 12.62
C GLU A 97 1.22 -20.20 13.80
N SER A 98 1.44 -19.48 14.89
CA SER A 98 0.59 -19.53 16.06
C SER A 98 0.14 -18.13 16.48
N ASP A 99 -1.10 -18.05 16.94
CA ASP A 99 -1.61 -16.93 17.70
C ASP A 99 -2.33 -17.42 18.97
N THR A 100 -3.03 -16.53 19.66
CA THR A 100 -3.70 -16.85 20.94
C THR A 100 -4.80 -17.90 20.82
N MET A 101 -5.33 -18.18 19.62
CA MET A 101 -6.34 -19.22 19.42
C MET A 101 -5.75 -20.54 18.91
N GLY A 102 -4.43 -20.62 18.73
CA GLY A 102 -3.72 -21.84 18.35
C GLY A 102 -2.96 -21.75 17.04
N GLU A 103 -2.59 -22.92 16.52
CA GLU A 103 -1.80 -23.06 15.29
C GLU A 103 -2.65 -22.84 14.04
N MET A 104 -2.00 -22.33 12.98
CA MET A 104 -2.61 -22.06 11.69
C MET A 104 -1.61 -22.31 10.56
N GLU A 105 -2.05 -23.04 9.54
CA GLU A 105 -1.29 -23.25 8.31
C GLU A 105 -1.41 -22.03 7.40
N VAL A 106 -0.28 -21.39 7.11
CA VAL A 106 -0.17 -20.18 6.28
C VAL A 106 0.66 -20.50 5.03
N PRO A 107 0.30 -20.02 3.82
CA PRO A 107 1.12 -20.21 2.63
C PRO A 107 2.57 -19.74 2.86
N LYS A 108 3.55 -20.53 2.42
CA LYS A 108 4.97 -20.23 2.68
C LYS A 108 5.41 -18.91 2.02
N SER A 109 4.86 -18.60 0.86
CA SER A 109 5.09 -17.35 0.14
C SER A 109 4.40 -16.12 0.76
N ALA A 110 3.45 -16.30 1.69
CA ALA A 110 2.74 -15.19 2.31
C ALA A 110 3.60 -14.47 3.36
N LEU A 111 3.50 -13.14 3.40
CA LEU A 111 4.12 -12.30 4.44
C LEU A 111 3.21 -12.09 5.67
N TRP A 112 1.94 -12.47 5.60
CA TRP A 112 1.00 -12.37 6.73
C TRP A 112 1.08 -13.60 7.66
N GLY A 113 0.46 -13.53 8.84
CA GLY A 113 0.54 -14.56 9.89
C GLY A 113 -0.78 -15.28 10.16
N ALA A 114 -0.86 -15.93 11.33
CA ALA A 114 -2.00 -16.75 11.73
C ALA A 114 -3.31 -15.94 11.82
N SER A 115 -3.27 -14.71 12.35
CA SER A 115 -4.50 -13.92 12.55
C SER A 115 -5.09 -13.46 11.22
N THR A 116 -4.25 -13.06 10.26
CA THR A 116 -4.72 -12.74 8.90
C THR A 116 -5.23 -13.97 8.19
N GLN A 117 -4.50 -15.10 8.27
CA GLN A 117 -4.94 -16.33 7.63
C GLN A 117 -6.32 -16.78 8.16
N ARG A 118 -6.54 -16.65 9.47
CA ARG A 118 -7.85 -16.94 10.07
C ARG A 118 -8.93 -15.97 9.57
N ALA A 119 -8.62 -14.69 9.41
CA ALA A 119 -9.55 -13.73 8.83
C ALA A 119 -9.92 -14.08 7.37
N VAL A 120 -8.94 -14.50 6.56
CA VAL A 120 -9.18 -14.96 5.18
C VAL A 120 -10.14 -16.14 5.14
N LEU A 121 -9.98 -17.11 6.06
CA LEU A 121 -10.87 -18.28 6.14
C LEU A 121 -12.26 -17.95 6.72
N ASN A 122 -12.35 -16.95 7.61
CA ASN A 122 -13.59 -16.58 8.27
C ASN A 122 -14.47 -15.64 7.44
N PHE A 123 -13.89 -14.84 6.54
CA PHE A 123 -14.60 -13.82 5.76
C PHE A 123 -14.53 -13.98 4.23
N PRO A 124 -14.79 -15.17 3.64
CA PRO A 124 -14.81 -15.35 2.19
C PRO A 124 -16.14 -14.87 1.58
N ILE A 125 -16.47 -13.58 1.71
CA ILE A 125 -17.81 -13.05 1.36
C ILE A 125 -17.89 -12.61 -0.10
N SER A 126 -16.97 -11.76 -0.54
CA SER A 126 -17.05 -11.10 -1.85
C SER A 126 -15.82 -11.32 -2.73
N GLY A 127 -14.67 -11.64 -2.13
CA GLY A 127 -13.36 -11.65 -2.78
C GLY A 127 -12.82 -10.26 -3.09
N ILE A 128 -13.49 -9.19 -2.63
CA ILE A 128 -13.04 -7.81 -2.80
C ILE A 128 -12.11 -7.47 -1.65
N GLN A 129 -10.87 -7.09 -1.97
CA GLN A 129 -9.87 -6.68 -0.99
C GLN A 129 -9.99 -5.18 -0.66
N MET A 130 -9.36 -4.78 0.45
CA MET A 130 -9.28 -3.37 0.83
C MET A 130 -8.65 -2.52 -0.28
N SER A 131 -9.21 -1.32 -0.53
CA SER A 131 -8.67 -0.42 -1.54
C SER A 131 -7.19 -0.10 -1.27
N ARG A 132 -6.40 0.04 -2.35
CA ARG A 132 -4.99 0.40 -2.23
C ARG A 132 -4.77 1.71 -1.47
N SER A 133 -5.68 2.68 -1.61
CA SER A 133 -5.63 3.92 -0.83
C SER A 133 -5.71 3.68 0.68
N PHE A 134 -6.46 2.66 1.11
CA PHE A 134 -6.59 2.31 2.51
C PHE A 134 -5.33 1.61 3.04
N ILE A 135 -4.81 0.62 2.30
CA ILE A 135 -3.55 -0.06 2.63
C ILE A 135 -2.42 0.97 2.70
N ARG A 136 -2.39 1.93 1.77
CA ARG A 136 -1.43 3.03 1.79
C ARG A 136 -1.52 3.88 3.05
N ALA A 137 -2.74 4.22 3.48
CA ALA A 137 -2.94 4.99 4.71
C ALA A 137 -2.44 4.19 5.93
N LEU A 138 -2.70 2.88 5.98
CA LEU A 138 -2.18 2.01 7.04
C LEU A 138 -0.65 2.01 7.08
N GLY A 139 0.02 1.90 5.92
CA GLY A 139 1.48 1.99 5.86
C GLY A 139 2.01 3.30 6.47
N TYR A 140 1.42 4.46 6.14
CA TYR A 140 1.83 5.72 6.76
C TYR A 140 1.52 5.81 8.26
N ILE A 141 0.39 5.28 8.70
CA ILE A 141 0.05 5.23 10.13
C ILE A 141 1.11 4.43 10.89
N LYS A 142 1.48 3.24 10.40
CA LYS A 142 2.49 2.38 11.04
C LYS A 142 3.89 3.00 11.03
N ALA A 143 4.26 3.70 9.96
CA ALA A 143 5.50 4.46 9.93
C ALA A 143 5.50 5.59 10.98
N GLY A 144 4.42 6.38 11.07
CA GLY A 144 4.30 7.46 12.05
C GLY A 144 4.32 6.94 13.49
N SER A 145 3.59 5.85 13.78
CA SER A 145 3.61 5.20 15.10
C SER A 145 5.00 4.71 15.48
N ALA A 146 5.74 4.10 14.56
CA ALA A 146 7.09 3.63 14.84
C ALA A 146 8.07 4.77 15.16
N VAL A 147 7.97 5.91 14.47
CA VAL A 147 8.78 7.10 14.78
C VAL A 147 8.44 7.63 16.17
N ALA A 148 7.15 7.82 16.47
CA ALA A 148 6.71 8.31 17.77
C ALA A 148 7.12 7.37 18.92
N ASN A 149 6.99 6.06 18.73
CA ASN A 149 7.36 5.07 19.73
C ASN A 149 8.88 5.03 20.00
N ALA A 150 9.70 5.32 18.99
CA ALA A 150 11.14 5.46 19.18
C ALA A 150 11.51 6.72 19.96
N GLU A 151 10.84 7.84 19.68
CA GLU A 151 11.01 9.09 20.44
C GLU A 151 10.61 8.93 21.91
N LEU A 152 9.61 8.10 22.19
CA LEU A 152 9.16 7.75 23.54
C LEU A 152 10.01 6.65 24.21
N GLY A 153 10.96 6.05 23.50
CA GLY A 153 11.80 4.97 24.01
C GLY A 153 11.08 3.63 24.20
N ILE A 154 9.92 3.44 23.58
CA ILE A 154 9.12 2.20 23.63
C ILE A 154 9.77 1.11 22.77
N ILE A 155 10.33 1.51 21.63
CA ILE A 155 11.14 0.64 20.75
C ILE A 155 12.50 1.28 20.50
N THR A 156 13.50 0.49 20.12
CA THR A 156 14.81 1.05 19.77
C THR A 156 14.74 1.82 18.46
N LYS A 157 15.71 2.72 18.25
CA LYS A 157 15.80 3.51 17.02
C LYS A 157 16.00 2.61 15.80
N GLU A 158 16.81 1.56 15.94
CA GLU A 158 17.09 0.60 14.87
C GLU A 158 15.83 -0.20 14.50
N MET A 159 15.02 -0.61 15.49
CA MET A 159 13.71 -1.22 15.24
C MET A 159 12.77 -0.28 14.50
N SER A 160 12.75 0.99 14.89
CA SER A 160 11.92 2.01 14.22
C SER A 160 12.34 2.20 12.76
N GLU A 161 13.63 2.28 12.46
CA GLU A 161 14.14 2.45 11.10
C GLU A 161 13.69 1.31 10.16
N VAL A 162 13.79 0.05 10.62
CA VAL A 162 13.34 -1.09 9.81
C VAL A 162 11.82 -1.15 9.65
N ILE A 163 11.06 -0.82 10.72
CA ILE A 163 9.59 -0.79 10.68
C ILE A 163 9.11 0.33 9.76
N VAL A 164 9.70 1.52 9.83
CA VAL A 164 9.38 2.66 8.94
C VAL A 164 9.66 2.29 7.49
N SER A 165 10.83 1.71 7.20
CA SER A 165 11.17 1.28 5.84
C SER A 165 10.18 0.26 5.26
N ALA A 166 9.83 -0.76 6.04
CA ALA A 166 8.83 -1.76 5.66
C ALA A 166 7.44 -1.13 5.46
N SER A 167 7.03 -0.24 6.38
CA SER A 167 5.73 0.45 6.35
C SER A 167 5.60 1.37 5.13
N LEU A 168 6.68 2.07 4.75
CA LEU A 168 6.72 2.90 3.55
C LEU A 168 6.66 2.05 2.27
N SER A 169 7.31 0.88 2.24
CA SER A 169 7.22 -0.05 1.11
C SER A 169 5.80 -0.58 0.91
N VAL A 170 5.08 -0.87 2.01
CA VAL A 170 3.64 -1.16 1.99
C VAL A 170 2.85 0.05 1.47
N ALA A 171 3.14 1.25 1.95
CA ALA A 171 2.46 2.47 1.49
C ALA A 171 2.66 2.76 -0.02
N ASP A 172 3.80 2.32 -0.53
CA ASP A 172 4.23 2.45 -1.91
C ASP A 172 3.61 1.39 -2.84
N GLY A 173 2.92 0.40 -2.28
CA GLY A 173 2.20 -0.66 -2.99
C GLY A 173 3.08 -1.82 -3.44
N ASP A 174 4.25 -2.00 -2.82
CA ASP A 174 5.20 -3.04 -3.22
C ASP A 174 4.79 -4.44 -2.72
N TYR A 175 3.77 -4.51 -1.85
CA TYR A 175 3.30 -5.74 -1.18
C TYR A 175 1.77 -5.85 -1.16
N ASP A 176 1.06 -5.21 -2.10
CA ASP A 176 -0.41 -5.18 -2.13
C ASP A 176 -1.01 -6.61 -2.21
N GLU A 177 -0.32 -7.56 -2.84
CA GLU A 177 -0.70 -8.97 -2.90
C GLU A 177 -0.73 -9.68 -1.54
N HIS A 178 -0.09 -9.08 -0.52
CA HIS A 178 -0.05 -9.61 0.84
C HIS A 178 -1.18 -9.08 1.75
N PHE A 179 -2.19 -8.44 1.16
CA PHE A 179 -3.40 -7.97 1.84
C PHE A 179 -4.67 -8.70 1.36
N PRO A 180 -4.80 -10.02 1.65
CA PRO A 180 -5.88 -10.84 1.10
C PRO A 180 -7.25 -10.66 1.79
N VAL A 181 -7.32 -9.92 2.90
CA VAL A 181 -8.55 -9.80 3.71
C VAL A 181 -9.66 -9.11 2.93
N ASP A 182 -10.85 -9.71 2.96
CA ASP A 182 -12.06 -9.17 2.33
C ASP A 182 -12.50 -7.87 3.01
N VAL A 183 -13.04 -6.93 2.23
CA VAL A 183 -13.63 -5.68 2.75
C VAL A 183 -14.73 -5.98 3.76
N PHE A 184 -15.51 -7.05 3.56
CA PHE A 184 -16.58 -7.46 4.47
C PHE A 184 -16.04 -8.28 5.65
N GLN A 185 -15.21 -7.64 6.47
CA GLN A 185 -14.66 -8.19 7.72
C GLN A 185 -15.39 -7.62 8.96
N THR A 186 -14.77 -7.73 10.14
CA THR A 186 -15.25 -7.05 11.35
C THR A 186 -15.36 -5.53 11.14
N GLY A 187 -16.43 -4.91 11.66
CA GLY A 187 -16.72 -3.49 11.43
C GLY A 187 -15.69 -2.51 12.00
N SER A 188 -14.80 -2.97 12.89
CA SER A 188 -13.67 -2.21 13.43
C SER A 188 -12.44 -2.19 12.49
N GLY A 189 -12.38 -3.06 11.48
CA GLY A 189 -11.19 -3.21 10.62
C GLY A 189 -10.01 -3.91 11.32
N THR A 190 -10.25 -4.61 12.43
CA THR A 190 -9.19 -5.26 13.24
C THR A 190 -8.37 -6.25 12.42
N SER A 191 -9.02 -7.05 11.55
CA SER A 191 -8.32 -8.03 10.72
C SER A 191 -7.35 -7.38 9.73
N THR A 192 -7.74 -6.27 9.10
CA THR A 192 -6.84 -5.52 8.20
C THR A 192 -5.70 -4.84 8.95
N ASN A 193 -5.95 -4.33 10.16
CA ASN A 193 -4.88 -3.78 10.99
C ASN A 193 -3.85 -4.87 11.35
N MET A 194 -4.31 -6.05 11.77
CA MET A 194 -3.43 -7.18 12.04
C MET A 194 -2.69 -7.66 10.80
N ASN A 195 -3.33 -7.64 9.63
CA ASN A 195 -2.67 -7.94 8.37
C ASN A 195 -1.51 -7.00 8.08
N ALA A 196 -1.69 -5.70 8.28
CA ALA A 196 -0.59 -4.74 8.15
C ALA A 196 0.53 -5.04 9.15
N ASN A 197 0.18 -5.30 10.41
CA ASN A 197 1.15 -5.61 11.46
C ASN A 197 2.01 -6.82 11.13
N GLU A 198 1.38 -7.94 10.72
CA GLU A 198 2.07 -9.19 10.40
C GLU A 198 2.97 -9.05 9.16
N VAL A 199 2.49 -8.37 8.11
CA VAL A 199 3.28 -8.14 6.89
C VAL A 199 4.49 -7.26 7.19
N ILE A 200 4.29 -6.13 7.88
CA ILE A 200 5.36 -5.19 8.24
C ILE A 200 6.37 -5.86 9.18
N ALA A 201 5.91 -6.61 10.19
CA ALA A 201 6.78 -7.35 11.10
C ALA A 201 7.65 -8.37 10.35
N THR A 202 7.07 -9.09 9.38
CA THR A 202 7.80 -10.08 8.57
C THR A 202 8.86 -9.43 7.68
N ILE A 203 8.54 -8.31 7.03
CA ILE A 203 9.50 -7.56 6.21
C ILE A 203 10.62 -6.98 7.09
N SER A 204 10.26 -6.41 8.24
CA SER A 204 11.21 -5.79 9.16
C SER A 204 12.17 -6.82 9.73
N THR A 205 11.66 -8.00 10.15
CA THR A 205 12.47 -9.10 10.68
C THR A 205 13.50 -9.62 9.66
N LYS A 206 13.19 -9.58 8.35
CA LYS A 206 14.17 -9.99 7.33
C LYS A 206 15.36 -9.03 7.21
N ASN A 207 15.20 -7.79 7.65
CA ASN A 207 16.20 -6.72 7.56
C ASN A 207 16.73 -6.34 8.95
N PHE A 208 16.49 -7.17 9.97
CA PHE A 208 16.87 -6.90 11.35
C PHE A 208 17.40 -8.18 12.00
N ASP A 209 18.36 -8.04 12.92
CA ASP A 209 19.03 -9.20 13.54
C ASP A 209 18.15 -9.95 14.55
N SER A 210 16.97 -9.42 14.88
CA SER A 210 16.03 -10.04 15.81
C SER A 210 14.58 -9.99 15.31
N LYS A 211 13.72 -10.80 15.94
CA LYS A 211 12.31 -10.91 15.56
C LYS A 211 11.56 -9.63 15.93
N ILE A 212 10.89 -9.03 14.96
CA ILE A 212 9.93 -7.95 15.19
C ILE A 212 8.55 -8.57 15.43
N HIS A 213 7.93 -8.28 16.58
CA HIS A 213 6.62 -8.81 16.92
C HIS A 213 5.50 -7.91 16.36
N PRO A 214 4.46 -8.47 15.70
CA PRO A 214 3.40 -7.67 15.09
C PRO A 214 2.60 -6.85 16.10
N ASN A 215 2.40 -7.35 17.33
CA ASN A 215 1.67 -6.59 18.35
C ASN A 215 2.60 -5.70 19.17
N ASP A 216 3.67 -6.27 19.70
CA ASP A 216 4.48 -5.60 20.72
C ASP A 216 5.38 -4.51 20.14
N HIS A 217 5.70 -4.57 18.84
CA HIS A 217 6.55 -3.59 18.19
C HIS A 217 5.81 -2.79 17.11
N VAL A 218 4.98 -3.43 16.27
CA VAL A 218 4.31 -2.75 15.15
C VAL A 218 2.95 -2.13 15.54
N ASN A 219 2.33 -2.60 16.63
CA ASN A 219 1.00 -2.17 17.08
C ASN A 219 0.99 -1.53 18.48
N GLN A 220 2.14 -1.05 18.95
CA GLN A 220 2.25 -0.19 20.13
C GLN A 220 1.64 1.19 19.86
#